data_AF-A0A5S3R7H6-F1
#
_entry.id   AF-A0A5S3R7H6-F1
#
_cell.length_a   1.000
_cell.length_b   1.000
_cell.length_c   1.000
_cell.angle_alpha   90.00
_cell.angle_beta   90.00
_cell.angle_gamma   90.00
#
_symmetry.space_group_name_H-M   'P 1'
#
loop_
_entity.id
_entity.type
_entity.pdbx_description
1 polymer ?
#
loop_
_entity_poly.entity_id
_entity_poly.type
_entity_poly.pdbx_seq_one_letter_code
_entity_poly.pdbx_strand_id
1 'polypeptide(L)'
;MGDKDIYQYHTSPLRRLENNHYALKNAYHRLEKAIDLNHDQEIYAATGEVLLWVMTTNEWHQKHNKGYKPRRNKHENGQILSGLLHAYNSMKHNMDFIKIHKKEGGFSFPISFPLEIPPLTVHWMKAGEILEGKWPDQKKNYEKYIENKEIMGTFKLAIDYLNDEYKYVSK
;
A
#
# COMPACT_ATOMS: atom_id res chain seq x y z
N MET A 1 41.54 20.71 -19.50
CA MET A 1 40.58 21.18 -18.49
C MET A 1 39.22 21.26 -19.16
N GLY A 2 38.33 20.30 -18.87
CA GLY A 2 37.00 20.27 -19.44
C GLY A 2 36.35 18.87 -19.54
N ASP A 3 36.58 17.98 -18.57
CA ASP A 3 35.66 16.84 -18.39
C ASP A 3 34.34 17.38 -17.87
N LYS A 4 33.36 17.50 -18.76
CA LYS A 4 31.96 17.78 -18.43
C LYS A 4 31.03 16.75 -19.07
N ASP A 5 31.43 15.49 -19.06
CA ASP A 5 30.50 14.37 -19.29
C ASP A 5 30.28 13.61 -17.98
N ILE A 6 29.64 14.30 -17.01
CA ILE A 6 29.04 13.61 -15.86
C ILE A 6 27.64 13.22 -16.27
N TYR A 7 27.50 11.95 -16.66
CA TYR A 7 26.28 11.23 -16.98
C TYR A 7 25.04 11.69 -16.18
N GLN A 8 24.20 12.53 -16.78
CA GLN A 8 22.81 12.66 -16.35
C GLN A 8 22.02 11.46 -16.90
N TYR A 9 22.04 10.34 -16.16
CA TYR A 9 21.07 9.26 -16.38
C TYR A 9 19.68 9.74 -15.91
N HIS A 10 19.03 10.61 -16.68
CA HIS A 10 17.61 10.86 -16.51
C HIS A 10 16.85 9.64 -17.05
N THR A 11 16.51 8.72 -16.15
CA THR A 11 15.55 7.64 -16.44
C THR A 11 14.26 8.30 -16.93
N SER A 12 13.78 7.93 -18.13
CA SER A 12 12.55 8.50 -18.68
C SER A 12 11.41 8.33 -17.66
N PRO A 13 10.46 9.30 -17.54
CA PRO A 13 9.34 9.17 -16.62
C PRO A 13 8.61 7.83 -16.79
N LEU A 14 8.45 7.37 -18.03
CA LEU A 14 7.83 6.09 -18.33
C LEU A 14 8.61 4.90 -17.76
N ARG A 15 9.94 4.87 -17.93
CA ARG A 15 10.79 3.82 -17.35
C ARG A 15 10.76 3.83 -15.81
N ARG A 16 10.62 5.00 -15.19
CA ARG A 16 10.38 5.09 -13.74
C ARG A 16 9.04 4.47 -13.35
N LEU A 17 7.98 4.72 -14.12
CA LEU A 17 6.67 4.11 -13.89
C LEU A 17 6.74 2.58 -14.01
N GLU A 18 7.38 2.07 -15.06
CA GLU A 18 7.58 0.62 -15.26
C GLU A 18 8.32 -0.02 -14.08
N ASN A 19 9.41 0.61 -13.62
CA ASN A 19 10.15 0.17 -12.45
C ASN A 19 9.28 0.17 -11.19
N ASN A 20 8.43 1.20 -11.01
CA ASN A 20 7.51 1.27 -9.89
C ASN A 20 6.50 0.09 -9.92
N HIS A 21 5.88 -0.21 -11.07
CA HIS A 21 4.97 -1.36 -11.19
C HIS A 21 5.69 -2.70 -10.91
N TYR A 22 6.91 -2.86 -11.43
CA TYR A 22 7.72 -4.04 -11.16
C TYR A 22 8.04 -4.21 -9.66
N ALA A 23 8.46 -3.12 -9.00
CA ALA A 23 8.77 -3.14 -7.59
C ALA A 23 7.52 -3.37 -6.72
N LEU A 24 6.39 -2.74 -7.08
CA LEU A 24 5.11 -2.91 -6.42
C LEU A 24 4.62 -4.36 -6.47
N LYS A 25 4.71 -5.01 -7.65
CA LYS A 25 4.37 -6.43 -7.81
C LYS A 25 5.21 -7.32 -6.88
N ASN A 26 6.51 -7.08 -6.82
CA ASN A 26 7.42 -7.88 -5.98
C ASN A 26 7.23 -7.62 -4.48
N ALA A 27 6.96 -6.39 -4.07
CA ALA A 27 6.65 -6.05 -2.69
C ALA A 27 5.34 -6.69 -2.24
N TYR A 28 4.31 -6.69 -3.10
CA TYR A 28 3.04 -7.35 -2.81
C TYR A 28 3.22 -8.87 -2.61
N HIS A 29 4.03 -9.51 -3.44
CA HIS A 29 4.39 -10.93 -3.30
C HIS A 29 5.15 -11.24 -2.00
N ARG A 30 6.01 -10.32 -1.55
CA ARG A 30 6.70 -10.46 -0.25
C ARG A 30 5.72 -10.36 0.92
N LEU A 31 4.74 -9.47 0.82
CA LEU A 31 3.71 -9.35 1.84
C LEU A 31 2.85 -10.62 1.95
N GLU A 32 2.42 -11.17 0.82
CA GLU A 32 1.70 -12.45 0.76
C GLU A 32 2.47 -13.55 1.52
N LYS A 33 3.76 -13.73 1.18
CA LYS A 33 4.62 -14.70 1.86
C LYS A 33 4.79 -14.43 3.36
N ALA A 34 4.94 -13.17 3.76
CA ALA A 34 5.10 -12.82 5.16
C ALA A 34 3.85 -13.16 5.98
N ILE A 35 2.66 -12.98 5.39
CA ILE A 35 1.38 -13.35 5.97
C ILE A 35 1.26 -14.88 6.06
N ASP A 36 1.57 -15.60 4.99
CA ASP A 36 1.54 -17.07 4.98
C ASP A 36 2.46 -17.70 6.04
N LEU A 37 3.63 -17.09 6.26
CA LEU A 37 4.58 -17.51 7.29
C LEU A 37 4.23 -17.02 8.70
N ASN A 38 3.21 -16.15 8.84
CA ASN A 38 2.79 -15.56 10.11
C ASN A 38 3.94 -14.87 10.88
N HIS A 39 4.83 -14.18 10.16
CA HIS A 39 5.99 -13.49 10.74
C HIS A 39 5.69 -12.00 10.92
N ASP A 40 5.32 -11.56 12.12
CA ASP A 40 4.84 -10.19 12.37
C ASP A 40 5.81 -9.07 11.93
N GLN A 41 7.11 -9.25 12.16
CA GLN A 41 8.12 -8.28 11.74
C GLN A 41 8.24 -8.20 10.22
N GLU A 42 8.13 -9.33 9.52
CA GLU A 42 8.14 -9.39 8.06
C GLU A 42 6.84 -8.82 7.49
N ILE A 43 5.69 -9.07 8.11
CA ILE A 43 4.40 -8.49 7.71
C ILE A 43 4.48 -6.96 7.81
N TYR A 44 5.02 -6.43 8.90
CA TYR A 44 5.24 -5.00 9.07
C TYR A 44 6.17 -4.43 7.98
N ALA A 45 7.35 -5.02 7.81
CA ALA A 45 8.34 -4.55 6.83
C ALA A 45 7.78 -4.59 5.40
N ALA A 46 7.16 -5.71 5.01
CA ALA A 46 6.57 -5.88 3.69
C ALA A 46 5.37 -4.95 3.46
N THR A 47 4.51 -4.74 4.47
CA THR A 47 3.41 -3.76 4.38
C THR A 47 3.95 -2.37 4.09
N GLY A 48 5.04 -1.99 4.76
CA GLY A 48 5.66 -0.70 4.54
C GLY A 48 6.30 -0.53 3.18
N GLU A 49 6.91 -1.60 2.66
CA GLU A 49 7.43 -1.61 1.30
C GLU A 49 6.30 -1.46 0.27
N VAL A 50 5.17 -2.15 0.44
CA VAL A 50 4.01 -1.99 -0.45
C VAL A 50 3.48 -0.57 -0.38
N LEU A 51 3.30 0.02 0.82
CA LEU A 51 2.88 1.42 0.97
C LEU A 51 3.80 2.37 0.21
N LEU A 52 5.12 2.21 0.34
CA LEU A 52 6.10 3.01 -0.39
C LEU A 52 5.88 2.93 -1.90
N TRP A 53 5.76 1.73 -2.47
CA TRP A 53 5.61 1.57 -3.91
C TRP A 53 4.24 2.02 -4.42
N VAL A 54 3.16 1.83 -3.67
CA VAL A 54 1.83 2.37 -4.01
C VAL A 54 1.88 3.91 -4.02
N MET A 55 2.45 4.54 -2.98
CA MET A 55 2.49 5.99 -2.86
C MET A 55 3.36 6.64 -3.94
N THR A 56 4.55 6.08 -4.20
CA THR A 56 5.44 6.59 -5.25
C THR A 56 4.85 6.42 -6.66
N THR A 57 4.07 5.36 -6.91
CA THR A 57 3.32 5.17 -8.17
C THR A 57 2.17 6.18 -8.30
N ASN A 58 1.38 6.36 -7.23
CA ASN A 58 0.32 7.37 -7.20
C ASN A 58 0.88 8.79 -7.42
N GLU A 59 1.99 9.17 -6.78
CA GLU A 59 2.67 10.45 -6.99
C GLU A 59 3.16 10.63 -8.43
N TRP A 60 3.68 9.56 -9.04
CA TRP A 60 4.07 9.60 -10.44
C TRP A 60 2.88 9.95 -11.33
N HIS A 61 1.72 9.28 -11.15
CA HIS A 61 0.53 9.59 -11.94
C HIS A 61 -0.01 10.99 -11.66
N GLN A 62 0.03 11.47 -10.42
CA GLN A 62 -0.36 12.85 -10.10
C GLN A 62 0.46 13.88 -10.88
N LYS A 63 1.75 13.61 -11.08
CA LYS A 63 2.66 14.53 -11.76
C LYS A 63 2.62 14.41 -13.28
N HIS A 64 2.42 13.21 -13.83
CA HIS A 64 2.63 12.95 -15.26
C HIS A 64 1.39 12.47 -16.02
N ASN A 65 0.36 11.95 -15.34
CA ASN A 65 -0.84 11.41 -16.00
C ASN A 65 -1.97 12.46 -16.03
N LYS A 66 -2.23 13.01 -17.22
CA LYS A 66 -3.25 14.05 -17.41
C LYS A 66 -4.63 13.55 -17.00
N GLY A 67 -5.32 14.33 -16.17
CA GLY A 67 -6.66 13.99 -15.67
C GLY A 67 -6.69 12.89 -14.59
N TYR A 68 -5.54 12.45 -14.07
CA TYR A 68 -5.48 11.42 -13.03
C TYR A 68 -6.25 11.78 -11.76
N LYS A 69 -6.01 12.98 -11.21
CA LYS A 69 -6.61 13.41 -9.93
C LYS A 69 -8.15 13.33 -9.93
N PRO A 70 -8.88 13.86 -10.94
CA PRO A 70 -10.33 13.70 -10.97
C PRO A 70 -10.80 12.25 -11.19
N ARG A 71 -10.09 11.44 -11.99
CA ARG A 71 -10.42 10.00 -12.14
C ARG A 71 -10.29 9.26 -10.82
N ARG A 72 -9.16 9.45 -10.13
CA ARG A 72 -8.88 8.86 -8.82
C ARG A 72 -9.94 9.19 -7.78
N ASN A 73 -10.35 10.45 -7.70
CA ASN A 73 -11.30 10.89 -6.69
C ASN A 73 -12.73 10.35 -6.95
N LYS A 74 -13.05 9.99 -8.20
CA LYS A 74 -14.36 9.44 -8.59
C LYS A 74 -14.41 7.91 -8.58
N HIS A 75 -13.27 7.24 -8.72
CA HIS A 75 -13.18 5.79 -8.73
C HIS A 75 -13.09 5.22 -7.30
N GLU A 76 -13.89 4.21 -6.98
CA GLU A 76 -13.92 3.58 -5.65
C GLU A 76 -12.52 3.10 -5.20
N ASN A 77 -11.85 2.29 -6.04
CA ASN A 77 -10.48 1.86 -5.76
C ASN A 77 -9.45 3.01 -5.76
N GLY A 78 -9.72 4.11 -6.47
CA GLY A 78 -8.86 5.30 -6.44
C GLY A 78 -8.94 6.04 -5.10
N GLN A 79 -10.10 5.99 -4.43
CA GLN A 79 -10.30 6.61 -3.12
C GLN A 79 -9.52 5.89 -2.01
N ILE A 80 -9.30 4.58 -2.13
CA ILE A 80 -8.46 3.77 -1.23
C ILE A 80 -7.06 4.36 -1.09
N LEU A 81 -6.48 4.92 -2.16
CA LEU A 81 -5.17 5.58 -2.13
C LEU A 81 -5.10 6.74 -1.11
N SER A 82 -6.24 7.39 -0.83
CA SER A 82 -6.29 8.45 0.19
C SER A 82 -6.23 7.90 1.61
N GLY A 83 -6.80 6.71 1.85
CA GLY A 83 -6.66 6.01 3.13
C GLY A 83 -5.24 5.45 3.32
N LEU A 84 -4.68 4.85 2.27
CA LEU A 84 -3.31 4.33 2.28
C LEU A 84 -2.26 5.44 2.47
N LEU A 85 -2.54 6.67 2.03
CA LEU A 85 -1.66 7.81 2.30
C LEU A 85 -1.53 8.11 3.81
N HIS A 86 -2.63 8.01 4.56
CA HIS A 86 -2.59 8.16 6.02
C HIS A 86 -1.76 7.05 6.65
N ALA A 87 -2.01 5.80 6.26
CA ALA A 87 -1.23 4.64 6.71
C ALA A 87 0.27 4.84 6.44
N TYR A 88 0.66 5.25 5.23
CA TYR A 88 2.04 5.53 4.88
C TYR A 88 2.66 6.66 5.73
N ASN A 89 1.91 7.72 5.98
CA ASN A 89 2.39 8.82 6.82
C ASN A 89 2.58 8.40 8.28
N SER A 90 1.61 7.66 8.83
CA SER A 90 1.72 7.12 10.18
C SER A 90 2.89 6.15 10.29
N MET A 91 3.14 5.29 9.31
CA MET A 91 4.32 4.40 9.30
C MET A 91 5.65 5.16 9.41
N LYS A 92 5.79 6.28 8.69
CA LYS A 92 7.04 7.04 8.67
C LYS A 92 7.29 7.82 9.97
N HIS A 93 6.23 8.14 10.72
CA HIS A 93 6.29 9.13 11.80
C HIS A 93 5.86 8.59 13.16
N ASN A 94 5.14 7.47 13.20
CA ASN A 94 4.70 6.82 14.42
C ASN A 94 5.27 5.40 14.50
N MET A 95 6.21 5.16 15.42
CA MET A 95 6.80 3.84 15.62
C MET A 95 5.82 2.81 16.22
N ASP A 96 4.74 3.27 16.86
CA ASP A 96 3.66 2.40 17.34
C ASP A 96 2.81 1.82 16.18
N PHE A 97 3.05 2.30 14.96
CA PHE A 97 2.46 1.79 13.71
C PHE A 97 2.86 0.33 13.42
N ILE A 98 3.79 -0.27 14.17
CA ILE A 98 4.04 -1.72 14.11
C ILE A 98 2.80 -2.55 14.47
N LYS A 99 1.84 -1.95 15.19
CA LYS A 99 0.55 -2.53 15.59
C LYS A 99 -0.58 -2.18 14.62
N ILE A 100 -0.34 -2.03 13.33
CA ILE A 100 -1.42 -1.68 12.38
C ILE A 100 -2.26 -2.84 11.93
N HIS A 101 -1.86 -4.06 12.28
CA HIS A 101 -2.53 -5.23 11.81
C HIS A 101 -3.08 -6.07 12.95
N LYS A 102 -4.34 -6.45 12.78
CA LYS A 102 -4.98 -7.50 13.56
C LYS A 102 -5.00 -8.75 12.71
N LYS A 103 -4.59 -9.87 13.31
CA LYS A 103 -4.71 -11.20 12.71
C LYS A 103 -6.08 -11.79 13.05
N GLU A 104 -6.76 -12.33 12.05
CA GLU A 104 -8.02 -13.07 12.19
C GLU A 104 -7.87 -14.45 11.53
N GLY A 105 -8.49 -15.49 12.11
CA GLY A 105 -8.35 -16.87 11.64
C GLY A 105 -7.10 -17.60 12.15
N GLY A 106 -6.74 -18.72 11.50
CA GLY A 106 -5.73 -19.67 11.98
C GLY A 106 -6.26 -20.69 12.99
N PHE A 107 -5.38 -21.50 13.57
CA PHE A 107 -5.74 -22.52 14.57
C PHE A 107 -5.09 -22.23 15.93
N SER A 108 -5.80 -22.59 17.00
CA SER A 108 -5.33 -22.56 18.38
C SER A 108 -5.59 -23.92 19.04
N PHE A 109 -4.71 -24.33 19.97
CA PHE A 109 -4.86 -25.59 20.69
C PHE A 109 -5.72 -25.41 21.95
N PRO A 110 -6.52 -26.42 22.35
CA PRO A 110 -6.68 -27.75 21.74
C PRO A 110 -7.67 -27.78 20.55
N ILE A 111 -7.44 -28.69 19.60
CA ILE A 111 -8.17 -28.80 18.31
C ILE A 111 -9.38 -29.76 18.44
N SER A 112 -10.52 -29.40 17.87
CA SER A 112 -11.73 -30.25 17.75
C SER A 112 -12.04 -30.59 16.28
N PHE A 113 -12.63 -31.78 16.03
CA PHE A 113 -12.95 -32.29 14.68
C PHE A 113 -14.47 -32.33 14.44
N PRO A 114 -14.96 -32.12 13.21
CA PRO A 114 -14.21 -31.84 11.97
C PRO A 114 -13.65 -30.41 11.93
N LEU A 115 -12.42 -30.27 11.43
CA LEU A 115 -11.65 -29.03 11.52
C LEU A 115 -11.81 -28.19 10.25
N GLU A 116 -12.50 -27.06 10.36
CA GLU A 116 -12.43 -25.97 9.39
C GLU A 116 -11.47 -24.90 9.94
N ILE A 117 -10.26 -24.80 9.38
CA ILE A 117 -9.31 -23.74 9.75
C ILE A 117 -9.53 -22.56 8.80
N PRO A 118 -10.07 -21.42 9.28
CA PRO A 118 -10.15 -20.22 8.47
C PRO A 118 -8.73 -19.74 8.10
N PRO A 119 -8.50 -19.27 6.87
CA PRO A 119 -7.19 -18.74 6.46
C PRO A 119 -6.80 -17.56 7.36
N LEU A 120 -5.50 -17.43 7.63
CA LEU A 120 -4.97 -16.29 8.37
C LEU A 120 -5.12 -15.03 7.53
N THR A 121 -5.91 -14.07 7.99
CA THR A 121 -6.06 -12.76 7.37
C THR A 121 -5.49 -11.68 8.26
N VAL A 122 -5.01 -10.60 7.62
CA VAL A 122 -4.34 -9.49 8.29
C VAL A 122 -5.11 -8.22 7.94
N HIS A 123 -5.63 -7.53 8.95
CA HIS A 123 -6.57 -6.42 8.79
C HIS A 123 -6.00 -5.10 9.32
N TRP A 124 -6.26 -4.01 8.62
CA TRP A 124 -5.99 -2.65 9.10
C TRP A 124 -6.72 -2.40 10.42
N MET A 125 -5.97 -2.04 11.46
CA MET A 125 -6.54 -1.73 12.76
C MET A 125 -7.30 -0.41 12.77
N LYS A 126 -8.17 -0.24 13.76
CA LYS A 126 -8.86 1.02 14.00
C LYS A 126 -7.88 2.16 14.17
N ALA A 127 -8.21 3.30 13.58
CA ALA A 127 -7.34 4.47 13.66
C ALA A 127 -7.08 4.88 15.11
N GLY A 128 -8.13 4.84 15.95
CA GLY A 128 -8.04 5.13 17.39
C GLY A 128 -7.22 6.38 17.70
N GLU A 129 -6.44 6.32 18.78
CA GLU A 129 -5.42 7.32 19.14
C GLU A 129 -4.06 7.03 18.48
N ILE A 130 -3.81 5.79 18.03
CA ILE A 130 -2.53 5.33 17.47
C ILE A 130 -2.26 5.98 16.09
N LEU A 131 -3.30 6.28 15.32
CA LEU A 131 -3.18 7.00 14.04
C LEU A 131 -3.52 8.48 14.16
N GLU A 132 -3.31 9.09 15.35
CA GLU A 132 -3.40 10.53 15.49
C GLU A 132 -2.34 11.22 14.63
N GLY A 133 -2.83 11.95 13.64
CA GLY A 133 -2.03 12.80 12.78
C GLY A 133 -2.50 14.24 12.91
N LYS A 134 -1.61 15.19 12.58
CA LYS A 134 -1.91 16.62 12.53
C LYS A 134 -3.04 16.99 11.54
N TRP A 135 -3.48 16.05 10.71
CA TRP A 135 -4.41 16.27 9.60
C TRP A 135 -5.69 15.42 9.76
N PRO A 136 -6.77 15.99 10.33
CA PRO A 136 -8.02 15.28 10.60
C PRO A 136 -8.63 14.62 9.36
N ASP A 137 -8.49 15.22 8.19
CA ASP A 137 -9.05 14.69 6.95
C ASP A 137 -8.34 13.42 6.45
N GLN A 138 -7.05 13.24 6.77
CA GLN A 138 -6.34 12.00 6.44
C GLN A 138 -6.82 10.84 7.32
N LYS A 139 -7.06 11.11 8.61
CA LYS A 139 -7.69 10.14 9.53
C LYS A 139 -9.09 9.73 9.03
N LYS A 140 -9.93 10.69 8.64
CA LYS A 140 -11.26 10.39 8.07
C LYS A 140 -11.18 9.52 6.81
N ASN A 141 -10.20 9.76 5.93
CA ASN A 141 -10.01 8.93 4.75
C ASN A 141 -9.56 7.51 5.11
N TYR A 142 -8.71 7.35 6.12
CA TYR A 142 -8.33 6.04 6.63
C TYR A 142 -9.55 5.27 7.15
N GLU A 143 -10.28 5.89 8.09
CA GLU A 143 -11.49 5.33 8.72
C GLU A 143 -12.53 4.93 7.67
N LYS A 144 -12.73 5.80 6.68
CA LYS A 144 -13.72 5.57 5.62
C LYS A 144 -13.32 4.47 4.65
N TYR A 145 -12.05 4.42 4.22
CA TYR A 145 -11.68 3.63 3.04
C TYR A 145 -10.95 2.34 3.36
N ILE A 146 -10.23 2.23 4.48
CA ILE A 146 -9.37 1.06 4.74
C ILE A 146 -9.47 0.49 6.15
N GLU A 147 -10.02 1.21 7.12
CA GLU A 147 -10.18 0.68 8.48
C GLU A 147 -10.95 -0.65 8.51
N ASN A 148 -10.45 -1.61 9.31
CA ASN A 148 -10.95 -2.98 9.47
C ASN A 148 -10.95 -3.81 8.18
N LYS A 149 -10.48 -3.27 7.05
CA LYS A 149 -10.35 -4.04 5.81
C LYS A 149 -9.08 -4.88 5.84
N GLU A 150 -9.12 -5.99 5.11
CA GLU A 150 -7.94 -6.83 4.90
C GLU A 150 -6.85 -6.05 4.16
N ILE A 151 -5.61 -6.14 4.65
CA ILE A 151 -4.44 -5.47 4.07
C ILE A 151 -4.21 -5.96 2.64
N MET A 152 -4.21 -7.27 2.40
CA MET A 152 -3.99 -7.86 1.07
C MET A 152 -5.05 -7.41 0.07
N GLY A 153 -6.33 -7.50 0.42
CA GLY A 153 -7.43 -7.00 -0.42
C GLY A 153 -7.34 -5.50 -0.69
N THR A 154 -6.98 -4.69 0.31
CA THR A 154 -6.83 -3.24 0.15
C THR A 154 -5.72 -2.89 -0.86
N PHE A 155 -4.56 -3.52 -0.73
CA PHE A 155 -3.46 -3.30 -1.68
C PHE A 155 -3.80 -3.82 -3.06
N LYS A 156 -4.47 -4.97 -3.18
CA LYS A 156 -4.92 -5.49 -4.47
C LYS A 156 -5.76 -4.46 -5.22
N LEU A 157 -6.78 -3.89 -4.56
CA LEU A 157 -7.64 -2.88 -5.18
C LEU A 157 -6.86 -1.63 -5.61
N ALA A 158 -5.91 -1.18 -4.79
CA ALA A 158 -5.04 -0.05 -5.12
C ALA A 158 -4.11 -0.35 -6.31
N ILE A 159 -3.50 -1.53 -6.33
CA ILE A 159 -2.62 -2.01 -7.42
C ILE A 159 -3.41 -2.12 -8.72
N ASP A 160 -4.59 -2.74 -8.69
CA ASP A 160 -5.45 -2.89 -9.86
C ASP A 160 -5.82 -1.51 -10.44
N TYR A 161 -6.18 -0.54 -9.59
CA TYR A 161 -6.45 0.83 -10.02
C TYR A 161 -5.23 1.52 -10.64
N LEU A 162 -4.04 1.38 -10.04
CA LEU A 162 -2.81 2.00 -10.56
C LEU A 162 -2.39 1.37 -11.90
N ASN A 163 -2.51 0.04 -12.03
CA ASN A 163 -2.29 -0.67 -13.29
C ASN A 163 -3.27 -0.18 -14.37
N ASP A 164 -4.53 0.03 -13.98
CA ASP A 164 -5.55 0.60 -14.84
C ASP A 164 -5.28 2.06 -15.20
N GLU A 165 -4.52 2.82 -14.44
CA GLU A 165 -4.20 4.19 -14.83
C GLU A 165 -3.09 4.26 -15.90
N TYR A 166 -2.39 3.15 -16.14
CA TYR A 166 -1.38 3.02 -17.19
C TYR A 166 -1.96 3.23 -18.61
N LYS A 167 -3.22 2.82 -18.87
CA LYS A 167 -3.90 3.02 -20.17
C LYS A 167 -4.12 4.49 -20.55
N TYR A 168 -4.02 5.42 -19.60
CA TYR A 168 -4.16 6.86 -19.84
C TYR A 168 -2.82 7.61 -19.94
N VAL A 169 -1.69 6.91 -19.79
CA VAL A 169 -0.37 7.51 -19.95
C VAL A 169 -0.13 7.78 -21.43
N SER A 170 -0.01 9.07 -21.79
CA SER A 170 0.34 9.46 -23.16
C SER A 170 1.74 8.95 -23.49
N LYS A 171 1.86 8.22 -24.60
CA LYS A 171 3.14 7.81 -25.18
C LYS A 171 3.83 8.99 -25.86
#